data_AF-A0A2E5S491-F1
#
_entry.id   AF-A0A2E5S491-F1
#
_cell.length_a   1.000
_cell.length_b   1.000
_cell.length_c   1.000
_cell.angle_alpha   90.00
_cell.angle_beta   90.00
_cell.angle_gamma   90.00
#
_symmetry.space_group_name_H-M   'P 1'
#
loop_
_entity.id
_entity.type
_entity.pdbx_description
1 polymer ?
#
loop_
_entity_poly.entity_id
_entity_poly.type
_entity_poly.pdbx_seq_one_letter_code
_entity_poly.pdbx_strand_id
1 'polypeptide(L)'
;MELFHGLLLAAKKGSTCESVSAWPGDGSMNSSAMNRIAALAIMTLLISFTLECTPEEKATLYGGAPSGLIIRSEPTTTGEKLGSIKLGDPVEVLEQKGPSITIQGKTGKWTRVLHNSVEGWVFGGFLLANPPQKEEKKDEKKDKELPTVTSLEAGDSGCYVELTYPGGKVEAWYAYFDICDSPILNKKVTFTHEKGNVLADSCMGDPECPDMKEVDLINKVTVVE
;
A
#
# COMPACT_ATOMS: atom_id res chain seq x y z
N MET A 1 -30.63 20.88 39.33
CA MET A 1 -30.31 21.08 37.90
C MET A 1 -29.49 19.89 37.46
N GLU A 2 -30.11 19.09 36.61
CA GLU A 2 -29.54 18.11 35.66
C GLU A 2 -28.68 16.95 36.18
N LEU A 3 -29.38 15.83 36.40
CA LEU A 3 -28.91 14.46 36.25
C LEU A 3 -28.88 14.11 34.75
N PHE A 4 -27.76 13.60 34.22
CA PHE A 4 -27.76 12.89 32.92
C PHE A 4 -27.30 11.44 33.10
N HIS A 5 -28.29 10.55 33.05
CA HIS A 5 -28.17 9.13 32.72
C HIS A 5 -27.90 8.95 31.21
N GLY A 6 -27.30 7.83 30.80
CA GLY A 6 -27.29 7.48 29.37
C GLY A 6 -26.44 6.30 28.94
N LEU A 7 -26.71 5.11 29.50
CA LEU A 7 -26.23 3.82 29.04
C LEU A 7 -27.13 3.28 27.90
N LEU A 8 -26.56 2.37 27.10
CA LEU A 8 -27.15 1.44 26.12
C LEU A 8 -27.18 1.86 24.63
N LEU A 9 -26.24 1.24 23.90
CA LEU A 9 -26.37 0.93 22.48
C LEU A 9 -27.61 0.08 22.21
N ALA A 10 -28.43 0.56 21.28
CA ALA A 10 -29.55 -0.16 20.72
C ALA A 10 -29.07 -1.31 19.82
N ALA A 11 -29.51 -2.52 20.14
CA ALA A 11 -29.50 -3.66 19.25
C ALA A 11 -30.53 -3.43 18.12
N LYS A 12 -30.06 -3.39 16.87
CA LYS A 12 -30.92 -3.37 15.69
C LYS A 12 -31.03 -4.79 15.15
N LYS A 13 -32.08 -5.50 15.54
CA LYS A 13 -32.50 -6.77 14.94
C LYS A 13 -33.91 -6.53 14.38
N GLY A 14 -33.97 -6.23 13.09
CA GLY A 14 -35.20 -6.28 12.30
C GLY A 14 -35.08 -7.42 11.30
N SER A 15 -36.14 -8.02 10.79
CA SER A 15 -37.56 -7.97 11.14
C SER A 15 -38.15 -9.24 10.52
N THR A 16 -39.00 -9.94 11.26
CA THR A 16 -39.85 -11.02 10.76
C THR A 16 -40.96 -10.42 9.91
N CYS A 17 -41.18 -10.98 8.72
CA CYS A 17 -42.35 -10.69 7.89
C CYS A 17 -43.60 -11.30 8.54
N GLU A 18 -44.54 -10.45 8.95
CA GLU A 18 -45.94 -10.85 9.10
C GLU A 18 -46.84 -9.87 8.35
N SER A 19 -47.71 -10.47 7.55
CA SER A 19 -48.73 -9.88 6.70
C SER A 19 -49.94 -9.42 7.50
N VAL A 20 -50.38 -8.17 7.33
CA VAL A 20 -51.74 -7.75 7.68
C VAL A 20 -52.30 -6.87 6.57
N SER A 21 -53.31 -7.41 5.89
CA SER A 21 -54.20 -6.73 4.96
C SER A 21 -55.23 -5.87 5.71
N ALA A 22 -55.38 -4.60 5.35
CA ALA A 22 -56.50 -3.77 5.77
C ALA A 22 -56.93 -2.83 4.63
N TRP A 23 -58.23 -2.87 4.34
CA TRP A 23 -58.93 -2.10 3.30
C TRP A 23 -59.26 -0.68 3.80
N PRO A 24 -59.34 0.34 2.94
CA PRO A 24 -60.13 1.53 3.22
C PRO A 24 -61.43 1.55 2.41
N GLY A 25 -62.48 2.00 3.10
CA GLY A 25 -63.87 1.99 2.68
C GLY A 25 -64.32 3.16 1.78
N ASP A 26 -65.64 3.16 1.63
CA ASP A 26 -66.45 3.76 0.57
C ASP A 26 -66.38 5.28 0.41
N GLY A 27 -66.36 5.72 -0.84
CA GLY A 27 -66.53 7.11 -1.27
C GLY A 27 -67.40 7.17 -2.54
N SER A 28 -68.65 7.59 -2.34
CA SER A 28 -69.70 8.03 -3.27
C SER A 28 -69.34 8.22 -4.76
N MET A 29 -70.06 7.49 -5.62
CA MET A 29 -70.02 7.55 -7.09
C MET A 29 -70.86 8.70 -7.65
N ASN A 30 -70.24 9.50 -8.53
CA ASN A 30 -70.91 10.41 -9.46
C ASN A 30 -70.55 10.04 -10.91
N SER A 31 -71.60 9.95 -11.72
CA SER A 31 -71.65 9.41 -13.08
C SER A 31 -71.07 10.38 -14.11
N SER A 32 -69.86 10.10 -14.61
CA SER A 32 -69.48 10.29 -16.02
C SER A 32 -68.08 9.70 -16.29
N ALA A 33 -67.89 9.13 -17.49
CA ALA A 33 -66.62 8.65 -18.05
C ALA A 33 -66.07 7.29 -17.54
N MET A 34 -66.87 6.23 -17.75
CA MET A 34 -66.37 4.85 -17.85
C MET A 34 -65.44 4.71 -19.07
N ASN A 35 -64.15 5.06 -18.93
CA ASN A 35 -63.07 4.51 -19.79
C ASN A 35 -61.64 4.62 -19.21
N ARG A 36 -61.48 4.78 -17.88
CA ARG A 36 -60.16 4.99 -17.26
C ARG A 36 -59.84 4.10 -16.06
N ILE A 37 -60.68 3.11 -15.75
CA ILE A 37 -60.53 2.29 -14.53
C ILE A 37 -59.73 0.99 -14.80
N ALA A 38 -59.45 0.63 -16.05
CA ALA A 38 -58.62 -0.53 -16.39
C ALA A 38 -57.10 -0.32 -16.21
N ALA A 39 -56.63 0.90 -15.96
CA ALA A 39 -55.20 1.23 -15.93
C ALA A 39 -54.55 1.25 -14.52
N LEU A 40 -55.34 1.25 -13.43
CA LEU A 40 -54.80 1.51 -12.08
C LEU A 40 -54.61 0.25 -11.21
N ALA A 41 -55.16 -0.91 -11.58
CA ALA A 41 -54.93 -2.17 -10.87
C ALA A 41 -53.71 -2.98 -11.40
N ILE A 42 -53.23 -2.65 -12.61
CA ILE A 42 -52.06 -3.31 -13.23
C ILE A 42 -50.75 -2.61 -12.83
N MET A 43 -50.83 -1.35 -12.38
CA MET A 43 -49.67 -0.53 -12.05
C MET A 43 -49.14 -0.73 -10.61
N THR A 44 -49.94 -1.30 -9.70
CA THR A 44 -49.48 -1.65 -8.34
C THR A 44 -48.93 -3.08 -8.25
N LEU A 45 -49.35 -3.99 -9.14
CA LEU A 45 -48.76 -5.34 -9.28
C LEU A 45 -47.36 -5.32 -9.94
N LEU A 46 -47.03 -4.23 -10.66
CA LEU A 46 -45.71 -4.00 -11.26
C LEU A 46 -44.70 -3.30 -10.33
N ILE A 47 -45.13 -2.80 -9.17
CA ILE A 47 -44.23 -2.15 -8.19
C ILE A 47 -43.66 -3.16 -7.17
N SER A 48 -44.12 -4.42 -7.19
CA SER A 48 -43.65 -5.46 -6.26
C SER A 48 -42.46 -6.30 -6.77
N PHE A 49 -41.94 -6.05 -7.97
CA PHE A 49 -40.87 -6.86 -8.57
C PHE A 49 -39.67 -6.06 -9.07
N THR A 50 -39.22 -5.11 -8.26
CA THR A 50 -37.88 -4.52 -8.43
C THR A 50 -37.23 -4.37 -7.05
N LEU A 51 -37.01 -5.49 -6.36
CA LEU A 51 -35.82 -5.57 -5.52
C LEU A 51 -34.65 -5.71 -6.50
N GLU A 52 -34.17 -4.59 -7.05
CA GLU A 52 -32.82 -4.58 -7.60
C GLU A 52 -31.89 -4.99 -6.45
N CYS A 53 -31.38 -6.22 -6.53
CA CYS A 53 -30.31 -6.69 -5.69
C CYS A 53 -29.10 -5.80 -6.03
N THR A 54 -28.87 -4.75 -5.24
CA THR A 54 -27.70 -3.88 -5.40
C THR A 54 -26.45 -4.76 -5.25
N PRO A 55 -25.55 -4.82 -6.25
CA PRO A 55 -24.32 -5.57 -6.10
C PRO A 55 -23.54 -5.02 -4.90
N GLU A 56 -23.20 -5.89 -3.96
CA GLU A 56 -22.37 -5.57 -2.80
C GLU A 56 -21.01 -5.10 -3.31
N GLU A 57 -20.69 -3.82 -3.11
CA GLU A 57 -19.40 -3.25 -3.49
C GLU A 57 -18.31 -3.90 -2.63
N LYS A 58 -17.54 -4.82 -3.23
CA LYS A 58 -16.44 -5.50 -2.54
C LYS A 58 -15.28 -4.54 -2.33
N ALA A 59 -14.85 -4.40 -1.08
CA ALA A 59 -13.74 -3.53 -0.74
C ALA A 59 -12.43 -4.01 -1.38
N THR A 60 -11.69 -3.08 -1.99
CA THR A 60 -10.32 -3.33 -2.46
C THR A 60 -9.33 -2.85 -1.39
N LEU A 61 -8.42 -3.73 -0.98
CA LEU A 61 -7.31 -3.40 -0.08
C LEU A 61 -5.97 -3.68 -0.78
N TYR A 62 -4.86 -3.35 -0.11
CA TYR A 62 -3.52 -3.51 -0.67
C TYR A 62 -2.61 -4.30 0.26
N GLY A 63 -1.69 -5.08 -0.31
CA GLY A 63 -0.66 -5.76 0.47
C GLY A 63 0.24 -4.75 1.20
N GLY A 64 0.47 -4.92 2.50
CA GLY A 64 1.24 -4.01 3.35
C GLY A 64 2.53 -4.60 3.94
N ALA A 65 2.94 -5.78 3.49
CA ALA A 65 4.13 -6.46 3.98
C ALA A 65 5.29 -6.35 2.97
N PRO A 66 6.44 -5.74 3.32
CA PRO A 66 7.59 -5.61 2.41
C PRO A 66 8.12 -6.95 1.89
N SER A 67 8.08 -8.00 2.70
CA SER A 67 8.50 -9.36 2.35
C SER A 67 7.45 -10.17 1.56
N GLY A 68 6.30 -9.57 1.27
CA GLY A 68 5.12 -10.26 0.74
C GLY A 68 4.21 -10.80 1.84
N LEU A 69 2.91 -10.69 1.62
CA LEU A 69 1.85 -11.18 2.50
C LEU A 69 1.34 -12.54 2.01
N ILE A 70 1.44 -13.56 2.85
CA ILE A 70 1.11 -14.93 2.48
C ILE A 70 -0.40 -15.18 2.51
N ILE A 71 -0.94 -15.71 1.42
CA ILE A 71 -2.31 -16.23 1.32
C ILE A 71 -2.30 -17.67 1.85
N ARG A 72 -3.21 -17.96 2.78
CA ARG A 72 -3.31 -19.27 3.44
C ARG A 72 -4.62 -19.97 3.18
N SER A 73 -4.62 -21.29 3.26
CA SER A 73 -5.85 -22.08 3.14
C SER A 73 -6.83 -21.86 4.28
N GLU A 74 -6.32 -21.53 5.47
CA GLU A 74 -7.10 -21.33 6.69
C GLU A 74 -6.73 -20.01 7.39
N PRO A 75 -7.63 -19.44 8.21
CA PRO A 75 -7.38 -18.24 9.01
C PRO A 75 -6.48 -18.54 10.22
N THR A 76 -5.32 -19.13 9.99
CA THR A 76 -4.35 -19.55 11.00
C THR A 76 -2.93 -19.29 10.52
N THR A 77 -1.98 -19.11 11.45
CA THR A 77 -0.56 -18.91 11.09
C THR A 77 0.13 -20.18 10.60
N THR A 78 -0.50 -21.34 10.79
CA THR A 78 0.01 -22.67 10.44
C THR A 78 -0.64 -23.25 9.18
N GLY A 79 -1.71 -22.62 8.65
CA GLY A 79 -2.38 -23.08 7.44
C GLY A 79 -1.44 -23.13 6.22
N GLU A 80 -1.79 -23.96 5.23
CA GLU A 80 -1.00 -24.14 4.01
C GLU A 80 -0.82 -22.83 3.25
N LYS A 81 0.35 -22.61 2.64
CA LYS A 81 0.65 -21.42 1.86
C LYS A 81 0.16 -21.62 0.43
N LEU A 82 -0.88 -20.87 0.03
CA LEU A 82 -1.47 -20.94 -1.31
C LEU A 82 -0.86 -19.93 -2.29
N GLY A 83 -0.32 -18.82 -1.76
CA GLY A 83 0.26 -17.77 -2.58
C GLY A 83 0.83 -16.61 -1.77
N SER A 84 1.22 -15.54 -2.45
CA SER A 84 1.78 -14.34 -1.86
C SER A 84 1.32 -13.08 -2.59
N ILE A 85 0.98 -12.04 -1.83
CA ILE A 85 0.62 -10.70 -2.31
C ILE A 85 1.82 -9.79 -2.08
N LYS A 86 2.27 -9.06 -3.09
CA LYS A 86 3.40 -8.12 -2.92
C LYS A 86 2.94 -6.84 -2.23
N LEU A 87 3.90 -6.08 -1.70
CA LEU A 87 3.62 -4.75 -1.16
C LEU A 87 2.98 -3.87 -2.25
N GLY A 88 1.81 -3.32 -1.93
CA GLY A 88 1.03 -2.44 -2.81
C GLY A 88 0.19 -3.14 -3.88
N ASP A 89 0.22 -4.47 -3.96
CA ASP A 89 -0.68 -5.18 -4.87
C ASP A 89 -2.12 -5.09 -4.37
N PRO A 90 -3.10 -4.81 -5.25
CA PRO A 90 -4.51 -4.78 -4.89
C PRO A 90 -5.04 -6.20 -4.64
N VAL A 91 -5.96 -6.30 -3.68
CA VAL A 91 -6.70 -7.53 -3.36
C VAL A 91 -8.18 -7.23 -3.17
N GLU A 92 -9.02 -8.13 -3.66
CA GLU A 92 -10.47 -8.07 -3.47
C GLU A 92 -10.81 -8.76 -2.14
N VAL A 93 -11.45 -8.03 -1.23
CA VAL A 93 -11.91 -8.58 0.06
C VAL A 93 -13.23 -9.28 -0.13
N LEU A 94 -13.27 -10.56 0.22
CA LEU A 94 -14.48 -11.39 0.15
C LEU A 94 -15.18 -11.50 1.51
N GLU A 95 -14.42 -11.71 2.58
CA GLU A 95 -14.99 -11.96 3.92
C GLU A 95 -13.98 -11.59 5.01
N GLN A 96 -14.45 -11.19 6.20
CA GLN A 96 -13.64 -11.11 7.40
C GLN A 96 -14.20 -12.01 8.49
N LYS A 97 -13.34 -12.77 9.16
CA LYS A 97 -13.75 -13.76 10.17
C LYS A 97 -12.93 -13.66 11.45
N GLY A 98 -13.61 -13.91 12.56
CA GLY A 98 -13.01 -14.04 13.88
C GLY A 98 -12.73 -12.72 14.60
N PRO A 99 -12.16 -12.79 15.82
CA PRO A 99 -11.76 -11.62 16.57
C PRO A 99 -10.54 -10.95 15.93
N SER A 100 -10.35 -9.65 16.22
CA SER A 100 -9.09 -9.00 15.92
C SER A 100 -8.00 -9.57 16.83
N ILE A 101 -6.89 -10.00 16.25
CA ILE A 101 -5.72 -10.52 16.96
C ILE A 101 -4.50 -9.66 16.62
N THR A 102 -3.45 -9.75 17.42
CA THR A 102 -2.19 -9.06 17.18
C THR A 102 -1.11 -10.07 16.79
N ILE A 103 -0.52 -9.89 15.62
CA ILE A 103 0.60 -10.72 15.12
C ILE A 103 1.72 -9.75 14.70
N GLN A 104 2.93 -9.97 15.23
CA GLN A 104 4.12 -9.14 14.93
C GLN A 104 3.86 -7.62 15.12
N GLY A 105 3.19 -7.25 16.21
CA GLY A 105 2.88 -5.86 16.55
C GLY A 105 1.79 -5.19 15.70
N LYS A 106 1.17 -5.91 14.75
CA LYS A 106 0.02 -5.41 13.97
C LYS A 106 -1.26 -6.10 14.39
N THR A 107 -2.33 -5.32 14.52
CA THR A 107 -3.65 -5.81 14.92
C THR A 107 -4.58 -5.86 13.72
N GLY A 108 -5.28 -6.97 13.54
CA GLY A 108 -6.25 -7.13 12.47
C GLY A 108 -7.06 -8.41 12.59
N LYS A 109 -8.01 -8.60 11.68
CA LYS A 109 -8.81 -9.83 11.57
C LYS A 109 -8.26 -10.70 10.45
N TRP A 110 -8.62 -11.98 10.46
CA TRP A 110 -8.41 -12.79 9.27
C TRP A 110 -9.38 -12.36 8.19
N THR A 111 -8.83 -12.10 7.00
CA THR A 111 -9.56 -11.59 5.85
C THR A 111 -9.39 -12.57 4.70
N ARG A 112 -10.49 -13.08 4.16
CA ARG A 112 -10.51 -13.89 2.95
C ARG A 112 -10.44 -12.95 1.74
N VAL A 113 -9.49 -13.20 0.86
CA VAL A 113 -9.20 -12.34 -0.29
C VAL A 113 -9.06 -13.17 -1.56
N LEU A 114 -9.33 -12.53 -2.70
CA LEU A 114 -9.03 -13.03 -4.03
C LEU A 114 -7.91 -12.18 -4.64
N HIS A 115 -6.83 -12.85 -5.08
CA HIS A 115 -5.69 -12.20 -5.71
C HIS A 115 -5.09 -13.11 -6.78
N ASN A 116 -5.00 -12.64 -8.03
CA ASN A 116 -4.49 -13.41 -9.18
C ASN A 116 -5.12 -14.81 -9.30
N SER A 117 -6.45 -14.89 -9.15
CA SER A 117 -7.23 -16.14 -9.16
C SER A 117 -6.92 -17.11 -8.00
N VAL A 118 -6.10 -16.71 -7.03
CA VAL A 118 -5.88 -17.46 -5.78
C VAL A 118 -6.77 -16.87 -4.70
N GLU A 119 -7.58 -17.73 -4.11
CA GLU A 119 -8.47 -17.37 -3.01
C GLU A 119 -7.97 -17.98 -1.69
N GLY A 120 -7.95 -17.19 -0.63
CA GLY A 120 -7.59 -17.69 0.69
C GLY A 120 -7.54 -16.61 1.76
N TRP A 121 -7.02 -16.96 2.94
CA TRP A 121 -6.99 -16.13 4.12
C TRP A 121 -5.65 -15.41 4.28
N VAL A 122 -5.73 -14.12 4.57
CA VAL A 122 -4.58 -13.29 4.93
C VAL A 122 -4.84 -12.63 6.28
N PHE A 123 -3.76 -12.31 6.99
CA PHE A 123 -3.88 -11.56 8.23
C PHE A 123 -4.08 -10.07 7.91
N GLY A 124 -5.28 -9.56 8.16
CA GLY A 124 -5.71 -8.20 7.81
C GLY A 124 -4.91 -7.09 8.48
N GLY A 125 -4.13 -7.37 9.53
CA GLY A 125 -3.20 -6.41 10.12
C GLY A 125 -2.08 -5.97 9.17
N PHE A 126 -1.84 -6.73 8.09
CA PHE A 126 -0.91 -6.37 7.00
C PHE A 126 -1.61 -5.90 5.72
N LEU A 127 -2.92 -5.63 5.76
CA LEU A 127 -3.61 -5.00 4.64
C LEU A 127 -3.64 -3.48 4.84
N LEU A 128 -3.51 -2.74 3.75
CA LEU A 128 -3.58 -1.29 3.73
C LEU A 128 -4.89 -0.86 3.07
N ALA A 129 -5.53 0.17 3.63
CA ALA A 129 -6.74 0.77 3.06
C ALA A 129 -6.45 1.50 1.74
N ASN A 130 -5.27 2.10 1.65
CA ASN A 130 -4.78 2.81 0.48
C ASN A 130 -3.52 2.12 -0.02
N PRO A 131 -3.19 2.21 -1.32
CA PRO A 131 -1.91 1.72 -1.79
C PRO A 131 -0.81 2.40 -0.97
N PRO A 132 0.26 1.69 -0.60
CA PRO A 132 1.41 2.33 -0.02
C PRO A 132 1.81 3.43 -1.00
N GLN A 133 1.92 4.67 -0.51
CA GLN A 133 2.64 5.67 -1.27
C GLN A 133 3.98 5.03 -1.56
N LYS A 134 4.33 4.86 -2.84
CA LYS A 134 5.65 4.39 -3.22
C LYS A 134 6.59 5.35 -2.51
N GLU A 135 7.18 4.93 -1.39
CA GLU A 135 8.45 5.48 -0.97
C GLU A 135 9.28 5.31 -2.23
N GLU A 136 9.64 6.44 -2.83
CA GLU A 136 10.51 6.47 -4.01
C GLU A 136 11.78 5.76 -3.58
N LYS A 137 11.82 4.44 -3.82
CA LYS A 137 13.06 3.71 -3.92
C LYS A 137 13.81 4.46 -5.00
N LYS A 138 14.75 5.29 -4.56
CA LYS A 138 15.59 6.14 -5.41
C LYS A 138 16.65 5.31 -6.13
N ASP A 139 16.33 4.04 -6.39
CA ASP A 139 17.16 3.11 -7.12
C ASP A 139 16.34 2.62 -8.31
N GLU A 140 16.88 2.95 -9.49
CA GLU A 140 16.73 2.16 -10.71
C GLU A 140 15.52 2.49 -11.62
N LYS A 141 15.51 3.71 -12.16
CA LYS A 141 15.33 3.95 -13.61
C LYS A 141 15.59 5.42 -13.96
N LYS A 142 16.85 5.87 -13.87
CA LYS A 142 17.29 7.02 -14.65
C LYS A 142 18.01 6.47 -15.85
N ASP A 143 17.61 6.92 -17.04
CA ASP A 143 18.24 6.55 -18.29
C ASP A 143 19.77 6.62 -18.18
N LYS A 144 20.45 5.75 -18.91
CA LYS A 144 21.89 5.41 -18.90
C LYS A 144 22.84 6.59 -19.21
N GLU A 145 22.62 7.72 -18.56
CA GLU A 145 23.46 8.89 -18.60
C GLU A 145 24.65 8.62 -17.70
N LEU A 146 25.72 8.13 -18.32
CA LEU A 146 26.97 7.83 -17.63
C LEU A 146 27.67 9.14 -17.25
N PRO A 147 28.04 9.32 -15.97
CA PRO A 147 28.76 10.50 -15.54
C PRO A 147 30.22 10.49 -16.02
N THR A 148 30.82 11.67 -16.03
CA THR A 148 32.26 11.88 -16.20
C THR A 148 32.87 12.26 -14.87
N VAL A 149 33.99 11.64 -14.50
CA VAL A 149 34.76 12.02 -13.31
C VAL A 149 35.44 13.36 -13.56
N THR A 150 35.05 14.39 -12.83
CA THR A 150 35.59 15.76 -12.98
C THR A 150 36.58 16.14 -11.90
N SER A 151 36.49 15.52 -10.72
CA SER A 151 37.46 15.71 -9.63
C SER A 151 37.71 14.40 -8.88
N LEU A 152 38.94 14.23 -8.40
CA LEU A 152 39.40 13.17 -7.52
C LEU A 152 40.32 13.80 -6.48
N GLU A 153 39.89 13.79 -5.23
CA GLU A 153 40.66 14.34 -4.11
C GLU A 153 40.75 13.32 -3.00
N ALA A 154 41.97 12.88 -2.66
CA ALA A 154 42.18 12.05 -1.49
C ALA A 154 42.13 12.96 -0.25
N GLY A 155 41.13 12.77 0.63
CA GLY A 155 41.05 13.45 1.91
C GLY A 155 41.09 12.48 3.08
N ASP A 156 40.82 12.95 4.30
CA ASP A 156 41.10 12.18 5.52
C ASP A 156 40.19 10.97 5.70
N SER A 157 38.91 11.10 5.32
CA SER A 157 37.88 10.07 5.53
C SER A 157 37.63 9.20 4.30
N GLY A 158 38.28 9.47 3.17
CA GLY A 158 38.12 8.72 1.92
C GLY A 158 38.51 9.52 0.69
N CYS A 159 38.26 8.92 -0.47
CA CYS A 159 38.40 9.58 -1.76
C CYS A 159 37.12 10.36 -2.10
N TYR A 160 37.25 11.66 -2.36
CA TYR A 160 36.15 12.54 -2.78
C TYR A 160 36.12 12.57 -4.30
N VAL A 161 35.01 12.12 -4.88
CA VAL A 161 34.83 11.99 -6.33
C VAL A 161 33.71 12.92 -6.78
N GLU A 162 34.00 13.81 -7.73
CA GLU A 162 32.96 14.58 -8.39
C GLU A 162 32.57 13.94 -9.73
N LEU A 163 31.27 13.68 -9.88
CA LEU A 163 30.66 13.09 -11.06
C LEU A 163 29.74 14.11 -11.73
N THR A 164 30.07 14.45 -12.97
CA THR A 164 29.22 15.31 -13.81
C THR A 164 28.42 14.47 -14.80
N TYR A 165 27.10 14.54 -14.71
CA TYR A 165 26.18 13.85 -15.59
C TYR A 165 25.88 14.68 -16.85
N PRO A 166 25.49 14.02 -17.96
CA PRO A 166 24.78 14.66 -19.06
C PRO A 166 23.64 15.56 -18.53
N GLY A 167 23.57 16.79 -19.04
CA GLY A 167 22.65 17.81 -18.52
C GLY A 167 23.21 18.69 -17.40
N GLY A 168 24.49 18.52 -17.02
CA GLY A 168 25.22 19.45 -16.15
C GLY A 168 24.97 19.26 -14.65
N LYS A 169 24.28 18.18 -14.25
CA LYS A 169 24.14 17.81 -12.84
C LYS A 169 25.49 17.33 -12.31
N VAL A 170 25.98 17.93 -11.24
CA VAL A 170 27.20 17.51 -10.53
C VAL A 170 26.80 16.84 -9.22
N GLU A 171 27.44 15.72 -8.90
CA GLU A 171 27.29 15.00 -7.62
C GLU A 171 28.66 14.72 -7.02
N ALA A 172 28.79 14.94 -5.71
CA ALA A 172 29.96 14.57 -4.94
C ALA A 172 29.71 13.24 -4.21
N TRP A 173 30.66 12.33 -4.30
CA TRP A 173 30.59 10.98 -3.75
C TRP A 173 31.81 10.69 -2.88
N TYR A 174 31.60 9.90 -1.82
CA TYR A 174 32.69 9.26 -1.10
C TYR A 174 33.06 7.97 -1.84
N ALA A 175 34.34 7.62 -1.83
CA ALA A 175 34.89 6.41 -2.42
C ALA A 175 36.01 5.86 -1.54
N TYR A 176 36.35 4.58 -1.73
CA TYR A 176 37.56 4.04 -1.13
C TYR A 176 38.81 4.72 -1.70
N PHE A 177 39.87 4.76 -0.90
CA PHE A 177 41.11 5.45 -1.24
C PHE A 177 41.76 4.97 -2.55
N ASP A 178 41.60 3.68 -2.87
CA ASP A 178 42.09 3.05 -4.10
C ASP A 178 41.48 3.64 -5.39
N ILE A 179 40.27 4.21 -5.29
CA ILE A 179 39.61 4.89 -6.41
C ILE A 179 40.38 6.17 -6.80
N CYS A 180 40.95 6.88 -5.84
CA CYS A 180 41.72 8.11 -6.11
C CYS A 180 43.06 7.82 -6.80
N ASP A 181 43.62 6.62 -6.61
CA ASP A 181 44.85 6.19 -7.29
C ASP A 181 44.60 5.71 -8.73
N SER A 182 43.33 5.59 -9.13
CA SER A 182 42.94 5.07 -10.45
C SER A 182 42.95 6.17 -11.53
N PRO A 183 43.41 5.89 -12.77
CA PRO A 183 43.50 6.88 -13.85
C PRO A 183 42.14 7.13 -14.54
N ILE A 184 41.14 7.54 -13.76
CA ILE A 184 39.74 7.71 -14.19
C ILE A 184 39.31 9.18 -14.38
N LEU A 185 40.18 10.14 -14.05
CA LEU A 185 39.87 11.56 -14.21
C LEU A 185 39.59 11.92 -15.68
N ASN A 186 38.54 12.72 -15.90
CA ASN A 186 38.01 13.09 -17.22
C ASN A 186 37.52 11.90 -18.06
N LYS A 187 37.25 10.75 -17.43
CA LYS A 187 36.68 9.58 -18.10
C LYS A 187 35.21 9.45 -17.77
N LYS A 188 34.44 8.95 -18.74
CA LYS A 188 33.07 8.49 -18.53
C LYS A 188 33.13 7.16 -17.80
N VAL A 189 32.31 6.98 -16.78
CA VAL A 189 32.40 5.80 -15.90
C VAL A 189 31.05 5.20 -15.57
N THR A 190 31.07 3.90 -15.26
CA THR A 190 30.07 3.22 -14.43
C THR A 190 30.70 2.97 -13.07
N PHE A 191 29.88 2.94 -12.02
CA PHE A 191 30.37 2.68 -10.68
C PHE A 191 29.35 1.89 -9.87
N THR A 192 29.83 1.17 -8.87
CA THR A 192 28.99 0.54 -7.84
C THR A 192 29.29 1.22 -6.51
N HIS A 193 28.28 1.25 -5.63
CA HIS A 193 28.39 1.81 -4.30
C HIS A 193 27.76 0.88 -3.28
N GLU A 194 28.19 1.02 -2.03
CA GLU A 194 27.66 0.30 -0.88
C GLU A 194 27.64 1.20 0.35
N LYS A 195 26.89 0.82 1.38
CA LYS A 195 26.96 1.48 2.69
C LYS A 195 28.27 1.10 3.36
N GLY A 196 29.03 2.10 3.79
CA GLY A 196 30.18 1.87 4.66
C GLY A 196 30.38 3.00 5.65
N ASN A 197 31.29 2.77 6.59
CA ASN A 197 31.53 3.65 7.71
C ASN A 197 32.82 4.43 7.50
N VAL A 198 32.73 5.75 7.60
CA VAL A 198 33.86 6.68 7.60
C VAL A 198 33.96 7.40 8.94
N LEU A 199 35.09 8.02 9.25
CA LEU A 199 35.21 8.84 10.46
C LEU A 199 34.17 9.97 10.44
N ALA A 200 33.49 10.17 11.56
CA ALA A 200 32.45 11.20 11.67
C ALA A 200 33.04 12.61 11.60
N ASP A 201 32.23 13.58 11.16
CA ASP A 201 32.64 14.99 11.08
C ASP A 201 33.05 15.55 12.48
N SER A 202 32.54 14.96 13.56
CA SER A 202 32.90 15.28 14.96
C SER A 202 34.37 14.98 15.28
N CYS A 203 35.01 14.09 14.55
CA CYS A 203 36.38 13.67 14.81
C CYS A 203 37.43 14.73 14.46
N MET A 204 37.08 15.76 13.67
CA MET A 204 38.00 16.85 13.29
C MET A 204 39.38 16.36 12.78
N GLY A 205 39.42 15.21 12.10
CA GLY A 205 40.65 14.61 11.58
C GLY A 205 41.47 13.79 12.59
N ASP A 206 40.95 13.53 13.79
CA ASP A 206 41.57 12.65 14.78
C ASP A 206 41.42 11.17 14.38
N PRO A 207 42.51 10.45 14.04
CA PRO A 207 42.46 9.05 13.65
C PRO A 207 42.12 8.08 14.80
N GLU A 208 42.24 8.51 16.05
CA GLU A 208 41.91 7.70 17.23
C GLU A 208 40.44 7.88 17.67
N CYS A 209 39.69 8.73 16.97
CA CYS A 209 38.29 9.00 17.25
C CYS A 209 37.41 7.75 17.01
N PRO A 210 36.57 7.34 17.98
CA PRO A 210 35.71 6.18 17.84
C PRO A 210 34.42 6.46 17.04
N ASP A 211 34.11 7.72 16.75
CA ASP A 211 32.86 8.10 16.10
C ASP A 211 32.91 7.80 14.60
N MET A 212 31.94 7.01 14.15
CA MET A 212 31.79 6.63 12.74
C MET A 212 30.48 7.16 12.18
N LYS A 213 30.48 7.50 10.90
CA LYS A 213 29.33 7.94 10.11
C LYS A 213 29.12 6.97 8.95
N GLU A 214 27.90 6.49 8.79
CA GLU A 214 27.52 5.66 7.65
C GLU A 214 27.27 6.55 6.42
N VAL A 215 27.92 6.24 5.30
CA VAL A 215 27.81 6.96 4.02
C VAL A 215 27.74 5.97 2.85
N ASP A 216 27.28 6.42 1.69
CA ASP A 216 27.39 5.67 0.44
C ASP A 216 28.81 5.82 -0.13
N LEU A 217 29.55 4.71 -0.17
CA LEU A 217 30.92 4.63 -0.68
C LEU A 217 30.96 3.96 -2.04
N ILE A 218 31.56 4.61 -3.02
CA ILE A 218 31.91 3.99 -4.29
C ILE A 218 32.98 2.92 -4.04
N ASN A 219 32.63 1.66 -4.32
CA ASN A 219 33.49 0.50 -4.13
C ASN A 219 34.14 -0.04 -5.42
N LYS A 220 33.65 0.43 -6.57
CA LYS A 220 34.25 0.09 -7.86
C LYS A 220 33.90 1.15 -8.89
N VAL A 221 34.88 1.48 -9.73
CA VAL A 221 34.68 2.30 -10.92
C VAL A 221 35.17 1.55 -12.15
N THR A 222 34.45 1.66 -13.25
CA THR A 222 34.82 1.09 -14.55
C THR A 222 34.66 2.16 -15.63
N VAL A 223 35.76 2.47 -16.32
CA VAL A 223 35.76 3.40 -17.44
C VAL A 223 34.95 2.81 -18.60
N VAL A 224 34.10 3.64 -19.18
CA VAL A 224 33.36 3.31 -20.39
C VAL A 224 34.11 3.95 -21.56
N GLU A 225 34.64 3.10 -22.44
CA GLU A 225 35.32 3.50 -23.68
C GLU A 225 34.35 4.12 -24.70
#